data_AF-A0A5C6RR12-F1
#
_entry.id   AF-A0A5C6RR12-F1
#
_cell.length_a   1.000
_cell.length_b   1.000
_cell.length_c   1.000
_cell.angle_alpha   90.00
_cell.angle_beta   90.00
_cell.angle_gamma   90.00
#
_symmetry.space_group_name_H-M   'P 1'
#
loop_
_entity.id
_entity.type
_entity.pdbx_description
1 polymer ?
#
loop_
_entity_poly.entity_id
_entity_poly.type
_entity_poly.pdbx_seq_one_letter_code
_entity_poly.pdbx_strand_id
1 'polypeptide(L)'
;MSLKTTLLPPKLPSNLPQTAQWLAGEGAGSWFVIEPKAIDFEIKRYSPEGNLECEGLFKIFNQTAFNIETDYHFTHLSHCKTVRIIQQNITFVFERV
;
A
#
# COMPACT_ATOMS: atom_id res chain seq x y z
N MET A 1 28.44 -0.10 0.74
CA MET A 1 27.34 -0.10 1.73
C MET A 1 26.20 0.70 1.12
N SER A 2 25.19 0.02 0.56
CA SER A 2 24.14 0.71 -0.21
C SER A 2 23.19 1.41 0.75
N LEU A 3 23.39 2.71 0.93
CA LEU A 3 22.44 3.61 1.57
C LEU A 3 21.12 3.50 0.79
N LYS A 4 20.15 2.76 1.33
CA LYS A 4 18.77 2.90 0.87
C LYS A 4 18.32 4.26 1.36
N THR A 5 18.45 5.27 0.50
CA THR A 5 18.00 6.65 0.73
C THR A 5 16.47 6.73 0.66
N THR A 6 15.79 5.81 1.33
CA THR A 6 14.33 5.85 1.47
C THR A 6 14.01 6.90 2.53
N LEU A 7 13.24 7.91 2.13
CA LEU A 7 12.72 8.93 3.03
C LEU A 7 12.10 8.29 4.27
N LEU A 8 12.48 8.78 5.45
CA LEU A 8 11.84 8.39 6.70
C LEU A 8 10.34 8.70 6.63
N PRO A 9 9.48 7.85 7.21
CA PRO A 9 8.07 8.13 7.29
C PRO A 9 7.86 9.44 8.06
N PRO A 10 7.01 10.36 7.56
CA PRO A 10 6.57 11.50 8.34
C PRO A 10 5.74 11.00 9.54
N LYS A 11 5.34 11.91 10.42
CA LYS A 11 4.38 11.57 11.47
C LYS A 11 3.08 11.10 10.82
N LEU A 12 2.57 9.92 11.23
CA LEU A 12 1.29 9.40 10.74
C LEU A 12 0.20 10.47 10.97
N PRO A 13 -0.45 10.95 9.91
CA PRO A 13 -1.56 11.89 10.02
C PRO A 13 -2.70 11.30 10.87
N SER A 14 -3.32 12.11 11.73
CA SER A 14 -4.39 11.65 12.64
C SER A 14 -5.65 11.14 11.92
N ASN A 15 -5.81 11.46 10.64
CA ASN A 15 -6.91 11.01 9.80
C ASN A 15 -6.66 9.65 9.14
N LEU A 16 -5.45 9.09 9.26
CA LEU A 16 -5.11 7.78 8.70
C LEU A 16 -5.21 6.68 9.77
N PRO A 17 -5.62 5.47 9.38
CA PRO A 17 -5.64 4.33 10.29
C PRO A 17 -4.21 3.90 10.64
N GLN A 18 -4.06 3.21 11.78
CA GLN A 18 -2.76 2.65 12.19
C GLN A 18 -2.23 1.57 11.24
N THR A 19 -3.10 1.01 10.39
CA THR A 19 -2.74 0.08 9.32
C THR A 19 -2.10 0.77 8.12
N ALA A 20 -2.04 2.10 8.09
CA ALA A 20 -1.39 2.86 7.03
C ALA A 20 0.11 2.57 7.00
N GLN A 21 0.61 2.16 5.83
CA GLN A 21 2.01 1.87 5.59
C GLN A 21 2.65 2.98 4.77
N TRP A 22 3.84 3.41 5.19
CA TRP A 22 4.62 4.38 4.43
C TRP A 22 5.41 3.67 3.34
N LEU A 23 5.19 4.06 2.09
CA LEU A 23 6.03 3.65 0.97
C LEU A 23 6.88 4.85 0.54
N ALA A 24 8.18 4.77 0.85
CA ALA A 24 9.17 5.73 0.41
C ALA A 24 9.55 5.47 -1.04
N GLY A 25 9.47 6.50 -1.87
CA GLY A 25 10.04 6.56 -3.21
C GLY A 25 11.33 7.39 -3.25
N GLU A 26 11.86 7.59 -4.46
CA GLU A 26 13.06 8.40 -4.71
C GLU A 26 12.71 9.89 -4.66
N GLY A 27 12.73 10.48 -3.46
CA GLY A 27 12.51 11.91 -3.24
C GLY A 27 11.11 12.30 -2.77
N ALA A 28 10.15 11.37 -2.79
CA ALA A 28 8.82 11.53 -2.21
C ALA A 28 8.34 10.21 -1.61
N GLY A 29 7.32 10.24 -0.76
CA GLY A 29 6.66 9.03 -0.29
C GLY A 29 5.16 9.24 -0.16
N SER A 30 4.43 8.16 0.05
CA SER A 30 2.98 8.20 0.23
C SER A 30 2.56 7.17 1.26
N TRP A 31 1.47 7.46 1.95
CA TRP A 31 0.81 6.51 2.83
C TRP A 31 -0.12 5.63 2.02
N PHE A 32 -0.07 4.33 2.29
CA PHE A 32 -0.93 3.34 1.66
C PHE A 32 -1.76 2.65 2.72
N VAL A 33 -3.06 2.58 2.50
CA VAL A 33 -4.01 1.89 3.36
C VAL A 33 -4.68 0.81 2.51
N ILE A 34 -4.78 -0.39 3.05
CA ILE A 34 -5.61 -1.45 2.49
C ILE A 34 -6.66 -1.85 3.53
N GLU A 35 -7.88 -2.00 3.07
CA GLU A 35 -9.01 -2.46 3.87
C GLU A 35 -9.69 -3.62 3.15
N PRO A 36 -9.93 -4.75 3.83
CA PRO A 36 -10.65 -5.86 3.22
C PRO A 36 -12.14 -5.48 3.09
N LYS A 37 -12.72 -5.74 1.92
CA LYS A 37 -14.17 -5.74 1.68
C LYS A 37 -14.64 -7.18 1.48
N ALA A 38 -15.95 -7.37 1.28
CA ALA A 38 -16.56 -8.70 1.20
C ALA A 38 -15.88 -9.64 0.19
N ILE A 39 -15.50 -9.13 -0.98
CA ILE A 39 -14.84 -9.91 -2.05
C ILE A 39 -13.58 -9.22 -2.62
N ASP A 40 -13.39 -7.94 -2.29
CA ASP A 40 -12.40 -7.05 -2.88
C ASP A 40 -11.56 -6.41 -1.78
N PHE A 41 -10.48 -5.73 -2.16
CA PHE A 41 -9.65 -4.95 -1.26
C PHE A 41 -9.70 -3.49 -1.66
N GLU A 42 -10.09 -2.63 -0.75
CA GLU A 42 -10.06 -1.19 -0.95
C GLU A 42 -8.65 -0.68 -0.63
N ILE A 43 -7.95 -0.14 -1.63
CA ILE A 43 -6.61 0.42 -1.45
C ILE A 43 -6.68 1.92 -1.67
N LYS A 44 -6.18 2.68 -0.68
CA LYS A 44 -6.14 4.13 -0.67
C LYS A 44 -4.70 4.61 -0.55
N ARG A 45 -4.33 5.58 -1.37
CA ARG A 45 -3.06 6.30 -1.32
C ARG A 45 -3.31 7.70 -0.80
N TYR A 46 -2.52 8.11 0.18
CA TYR A 46 -2.56 9.44 0.75
C TYR A 46 -1.20 10.12 0.62
N SER A 47 -1.22 11.44 0.49
CA SER A 47 -0.03 12.28 0.54
C SER A 47 0.63 12.19 1.93
N PRO A 48 1.90 12.62 2.08
CA PRO A 48 2.58 12.68 3.38
C PRO A 48 1.80 13.45 4.46
N GLU A 49 0.95 14.39 4.03
CA GLU A 49 0.12 15.25 4.87
C GLU A 49 -1.22 14.58 5.24
N GLY A 50 -1.55 13.44 4.65
CA GLY A 50 -2.81 12.73 4.86
C GLY A 50 -3.91 13.09 3.86
N ASN A 51 -3.61 13.80 2.77
CA ASN A 51 -4.61 14.11 1.73
C ASN A 51 -4.84 12.87 0.86
N LEU A 52 -6.09 12.53 0.58
CA LEU A 52 -6.40 11.39 -0.29
C LEU A 52 -5.99 11.70 -1.73
N GLU A 53 -5.02 10.94 -2.24
CA GLU A 53 -4.45 11.10 -3.58
C GLU A 53 -5.06 10.14 -4.58
N CYS A 54 -5.34 8.91 -4.16
CA CYS A 54 -6.08 7.95 -4.97
C CYS A 54 -6.79 6.92 -4.11
N GLU A 55 -7.95 6.49 -4.56
CA GLU A 55 -8.68 5.35 -4.02
C GLU A 55 -9.17 4.44 -5.14
N GLY A 56 -9.28 3.15 -4.83
CA GLY A 56 -9.86 2.16 -5.72
C GLY A 56 -10.16 0.85 -5.01
N LEU A 57 -11.08 0.09 -5.60
CA LEU A 57 -11.29 -1.32 -5.26
C LEU A 57 -10.39 -2.18 -6.13
N PHE A 58 -9.73 -3.15 -5.54
CA PHE A 58 -8.79 -4.04 -6.20
C PHE A 58 -9.10 -5.49 -5.88
N LYS A 59 -8.93 -6.36 -6.87
CA LYS A 59 -9.00 -7.82 -6.71
C LYS A 59 -7.61 -8.42 -6.80
N ILE A 60 -7.38 -9.49 -6.04
CA ILE A 60 -6.16 -10.28 -6.18
C ILE A 60 -6.32 -11.20 -7.38
N PHE A 61 -5.46 -11.03 -8.38
CA PHE A 61 -5.55 -11.81 -9.61
C PHE A 61 -4.91 -13.20 -9.45
N ASN A 62 -3.82 -13.29 -8.70
CA ASN A 62 -2.95 -14.46 -8.72
C ASN A 62 -3.16 -15.47 -7.58
N GLN A 63 -3.66 -15.10 -6.40
CA GLN A 63 -3.70 -15.98 -5.22
C GLN A 63 -4.79 -15.60 -4.21
N THR A 64 -5.50 -16.58 -3.64
CA THR A 64 -6.53 -16.40 -2.61
C THR A 64 -6.00 -16.42 -1.17
N ALA A 65 -4.69 -16.62 -0.97
CA ALA A 65 -4.09 -16.81 0.36
C ALA A 65 -3.57 -15.53 1.03
N PHE A 66 -3.76 -14.35 0.43
CA PHE A 66 -3.34 -13.09 1.04
C PHE A 66 -4.09 -12.87 2.36
N ASN A 67 -3.36 -12.67 3.45
CA ASN A 67 -3.95 -12.38 4.74
C ASN A 67 -3.52 -10.97 5.20
N ILE A 68 -4.49 -10.07 5.34
CA ILE A 68 -4.25 -8.68 5.77
C ILE A 68 -3.90 -8.56 7.26
N GLU A 69 -4.07 -9.62 8.05
CA GLU A 69 -3.73 -9.62 9.48
C GLU A 69 -2.26 -10.04 9.72
N THR A 70 -1.58 -10.59 8.72
CA THR A 70 -0.17 -10.98 8.82
C THR A 70 0.73 -9.89 8.26
N ASP A 71 2.04 -9.98 8.52
CA ASP A 71 3.00 -8.99 8.01
C ASP A 71 2.98 -8.94 6.47
N TYR A 72 2.74 -7.74 5.94
CA TYR A 72 2.79 -7.44 4.52
C TYR A 72 3.36 -6.05 4.32
N HIS A 73 3.89 -5.78 3.14
CA HIS A 73 4.45 -4.47 2.81
C HIS A 73 4.11 -4.09 1.38
N PHE A 74 3.58 -2.88 1.18
CA PHE A 74 3.47 -2.31 -0.17
C PHE A 74 4.86 -2.14 -0.78
N THR A 75 4.97 -2.40 -2.07
CA THR A 75 6.24 -2.23 -2.80
C THR A 75 6.11 -1.32 -3.99
N HIS A 76 4.97 -1.34 -4.67
CA HIS A 76 4.79 -0.52 -5.85
C HIS A 76 3.30 -0.30 -6.13
N LEU A 77 2.94 0.91 -6.55
CA LEU A 77 1.62 1.25 -7.08
C LEU A 77 1.81 1.90 -8.44
N SER A 78 1.27 1.29 -9.49
CA SER A 78 1.36 1.76 -10.87
C SER A 78 0.05 2.43 -11.28
N HIS A 79 0.08 3.77 -11.41
CA HIS A 79 -1.04 4.59 -11.90
C HIS A 79 -2.39 4.37 -11.18
N CYS A 80 -2.38 3.90 -9.93
CA CYS A 80 -3.61 3.52 -9.20
C CYS A 80 -4.47 2.48 -9.94
N LYS A 81 -3.84 1.69 -10.82
CA LYS A 81 -4.45 0.57 -11.55
C LYS A 81 -4.00 -0.75 -10.98
N THR A 82 -2.72 -0.85 -10.60
CA THR A 82 -2.17 -2.07 -10.03
C THR A 82 -1.33 -1.77 -8.80
N VAL A 83 -1.43 -2.65 -7.80
CA VAL A 83 -0.69 -2.55 -6.53
C VAL A 83 0.02 -3.86 -6.28
N ARG A 84 1.27 -3.77 -5.83
CA ARG A 84 2.09 -4.93 -5.47
C ARG A 84 2.38 -4.91 -3.99
N ILE A 85 1.99 -5.98 -3.32
CA ILE A 85 2.22 -6.20 -1.90
C ILE A 85 3.09 -7.43 -1.75
N ILE A 86 4.16 -7.34 -0.96
CA ILE A 86 4.97 -8.50 -0.60
C ILE A 86 4.53 -8.97 0.78
N GLN A 87 4.26 -10.26 0.89
CA GLN A 87 3.95 -10.94 2.15
C GLN A 87 4.67 -12.28 2.17
N GLN A 88 5.41 -12.56 3.25
CA GLN A 88 6.20 -13.79 3.38
C GLN A 88 7.09 -14.09 2.15
N ASN A 89 7.69 -13.05 1.56
CA ASN A 89 8.52 -13.15 0.35
C ASN A 89 7.76 -13.56 -0.94
N ILE A 90 6.42 -13.55 -0.91
CA ILE A 90 5.53 -13.75 -2.04
C ILE A 90 4.99 -12.40 -2.50
N THR A 91 5.02 -12.13 -3.80
CA THR A 91 4.46 -10.90 -4.37
C THR A 91 3.03 -11.13 -4.81
N PHE A 92 2.10 -10.44 -4.15
CA PHE A 92 0.68 -10.38 -4.50
C PHE A 92 0.43 -9.16 -5.39
N VAL A 93 -0.29 -9.39 -6.49
CA VAL A 93 -0.67 -8.34 -7.44
C VAL A 93 -2.17 -8.12 -7.34
N PHE A 94 -2.52 -6.87 -7.04
CA PHE A 94 -3.88 -6.37 -6.92
C PHE A 94 -4.17 -5.52 -8.15
N GLU A 95 -5.27 -5.80 -8.84
CA GLU A 95 -5.70 -5.06 -10.02
C GLU A 95 -7.03 -4.38 -9.74
N ARG A 96 -7.15 -3.12 -10.16
CA ARG A 96 -8.37 -2.33 -9.97
C ARG A 96 -9.52 -2.96 -10.75
N VAL A 97 -10.67 -3.08 -10.10
CA VAL A 97 -11.93 -3.57 -10.71
C VAL A 97 -12.78 -2.47 -11.31
#